data_AF-A0A9D4HJD6-F1
#
_entry.id   AF-A0A9D4HJD6-F1
#
_cell.length_a   1.000
_cell.length_b   1.000
_cell.length_c   1.000
_cell.angle_alpha   90.00
_cell.angle_beta   90.00
_cell.angle_gamma   90.00
#
_symmetry.space_group_name_H-M   'P 1'
#
loop_
_entity.id
_entity.type
_entity.pdbx_description
1 polymer ?
#
loop_
_entity_poly.entity_id
_entity_poly.type
_entity_poly.pdbx_seq_one_letter_code
_entity_poly.pdbx_strand_id
1 'polypeptide(L)'
;MDGWVDKWIDEWVDGWMDGWMDGWMDGWMDGWMDGWMDGWMEGWMDGWMDGWMDGWMDGWMDGWMDGWMDGWMDGWVGGWFGGCMGGSLGGWVFMSVGLNGWSNGRMDGWMDG
;
A
#
# COMPACT_ATOMS: atom_id res chain seq x y z
N MET A 1 -77.37 -13.11 -29.11
CA MET A 1 -76.84 -13.50 -27.78
C MET A 1 -75.31 -13.37 -27.81
N ASP A 2 -74.80 -12.31 -28.43
CA ASP A 2 -73.47 -12.40 -29.06
C ASP A 2 -72.48 -11.45 -28.38
N GLY A 3 -72.93 -10.25 -27.97
CA GLY A 3 -72.07 -9.28 -27.29
C GLY A 3 -71.76 -9.55 -25.81
N TRP A 4 -72.34 -10.59 -25.19
CA TRP A 4 -71.98 -10.98 -23.81
C TRP A 4 -70.70 -11.81 -23.77
N VAL A 5 -70.45 -12.61 -24.81
CA VAL A 5 -69.25 -13.44 -24.90
C VAL A 5 -68.05 -12.58 -25.24
N ASP A 6 -68.21 -11.64 -26.18
CA ASP A 6 -67.16 -10.70 -26.58
C ASP A 6 -66.69 -9.85 -25.40
N LYS A 7 -67.63 -9.28 -24.64
CA LYS A 7 -67.30 -8.43 -23.49
C LYS A 7 -66.62 -9.18 -22.34
N TRP A 8 -66.96 -10.45 -22.16
CA TRP A 8 -66.36 -11.29 -21.13
C TRP A 8 -64.94 -11.74 -21.53
N ILE A 9 -64.70 -11.98 -22.82
CA ILE A 9 -63.37 -12.27 -23.35
C ILE A 9 -62.48 -11.03 -23.26
N ASP A 10 -62.98 -9.86 -23.66
CA ASP A 10 -62.22 -8.60 -23.60
C ASP A 10 -61.79 -8.28 -22.17
N GLU A 11 -62.72 -8.27 -21.20
CA GLU A 11 -62.37 -7.96 -19.79
C GLU A 11 -61.41 -8.98 -19.17
N TRP A 12 -61.52 -10.26 -19.54
CA TRP A 12 -60.67 -11.31 -18.99
C TRP A 12 -59.27 -11.30 -19.62
N VAL A 13 -59.18 -11.04 -20.93
CA VAL A 13 -57.91 -10.94 -21.66
C VAL A 13 -57.18 -9.66 -21.25
N ASP A 14 -57.87 -8.52 -21.17
CA ASP A 14 -57.27 -7.24 -20.77
C ASP A 14 -56.76 -7.30 -19.32
N GLY A 15 -57.58 -7.76 -18.38
CA GLY A 15 -57.17 -7.85 -16.97
C GLY A 15 -56.05 -8.86 -16.72
N TRP A 16 -55.99 -9.95 -17.50
CA TRP A 16 -54.91 -10.93 -17.40
C TRP A 16 -53.63 -10.45 -18.08
N MET A 17 -53.74 -9.79 -19.24
CA MET A 17 -52.59 -9.20 -19.93
C MET A 17 -51.96 -8.07 -19.11
N ASP A 18 -52.78 -7.14 -18.60
CA ASP A 18 -52.28 -6.00 -17.80
C ASP A 18 -51.63 -6.50 -16.51
N GLY A 19 -52.30 -7.38 -15.76
CA GLY A 19 -51.74 -7.89 -14.50
C GLY A 19 -50.48 -8.72 -14.68
N TRP A 20 -50.34 -9.43 -15.80
CA TRP A 20 -49.14 -10.21 -16.11
C TRP A 20 -48.01 -9.34 -16.66
N MET A 21 -48.31 -8.35 -17.51
CA MET A 21 -47.31 -7.38 -18.00
C MET A 21 -46.78 -6.52 -16.87
N ASP A 22 -47.65 -5.95 -16.04
CA ASP A 22 -47.26 -5.07 -14.94
C ASP A 22 -46.44 -5.85 -13.91
N GLY A 23 -46.93 -7.02 -13.46
CA GLY A 23 -46.22 -7.82 -12.46
C GLY A 23 -44.88 -8.36 -12.94
N TRP A 24 -44.75 -8.67 -14.24
CA TRP A 24 -43.49 -9.13 -14.82
C TRP A 24 -42.52 -7.97 -15.10
N MET A 25 -43.01 -6.83 -15.60
CA MET A 25 -42.18 -5.64 -15.80
C MET A 25 -41.68 -5.10 -14.48
N ASP A 26 -42.55 -4.90 -13.48
CA ASP A 26 -42.16 -4.37 -12.17
C ASP A 26 -41.18 -5.32 -11.46
N GLY A 27 -41.50 -6.62 -11.39
CA GLY A 27 -40.64 -7.58 -10.71
C GLY A 27 -39.27 -7.77 -11.37
N TRP A 28 -39.21 -7.68 -12.71
CA TRP A 28 -37.95 -7.77 -13.44
C TRP A 28 -37.15 -6.46 -13.37
N MET A 29 -37.82 -5.32 -13.46
CA MET A 29 -37.18 -4.01 -13.45
C MET A 29 -36.65 -3.66 -12.05
N ASP A 30 -37.44 -3.92 -11.00
CA ASP A 30 -37.01 -3.72 -9.61
C ASP A 30 -35.90 -4.71 -9.23
N GLY A 31 -36.08 -6.01 -9.50
CA GLY A 31 -35.09 -7.02 -9.14
C GLY A 31 -33.75 -6.86 -9.87
N TRP A 32 -33.78 -6.38 -11.12
CA TRP A 32 -32.58 -6.12 -11.90
C TRP A 32 -31.94 -4.78 -11.55
N MET A 33 -32.72 -3.70 -11.35
CA MET A 33 -32.17 -2.42 -10.91
C MET A 33 -31.57 -2.53 -9.52
N ASP A 34 -32.29 -3.07 -8.55
CA ASP A 34 -31.80 -3.17 -7.17
C ASP A 34 -30.59 -4.10 -7.09
N GLY A 35 -30.67 -5.31 -7.67
CA GLY A 35 -29.57 -6.26 -7.62
C GLY A 35 -28.29 -5.79 -8.34
N TRP A 36 -28.44 -5.07 -9.46
CA TRP A 36 -27.30 -4.53 -10.18
C TRP A 36 -26.74 -3.26 -9.52
N MET A 37 -27.62 -2.39 -9.03
CA MET A 37 -27.23 -1.12 -8.41
C MET A 37 -26.60 -1.37 -7.04
N ASP A 38 -27.17 -2.23 -6.20
CA ASP A 38 -26.58 -2.59 -4.90
C ASP A 38 -25.28 -3.37 -5.09
N GLY A 39 -25.28 -4.42 -5.91
CA GLY A 39 -24.10 -5.26 -6.09
C GLY A 39 -22.91 -4.53 -6.75
N TRP A 40 -23.18 -3.60 -7.67
CA TRP A 40 -22.14 -2.79 -8.29
C TRP A 40 -21.69 -1.65 -7.38
N MET A 41 -22.61 -0.99 -6.68
CA MET A 41 -22.28 0.13 -5.81
C MET A 41 -21.55 -0.35 -4.56
N GLU A 42 -22.00 -1.41 -3.86
CA GLU A 42 -21.27 -2.00 -2.73
C GLU A 42 -19.93 -2.58 -3.18
N GLY A 43 -19.91 -3.42 -4.21
CA GLY A 43 -18.67 -4.08 -4.64
C GLY A 43 -17.60 -3.12 -5.15
N TRP A 44 -18.00 -2.03 -5.83
CA TRP A 44 -17.07 -1.02 -6.31
C TRP A 44 -16.65 -0.06 -5.20
N MET A 45 -17.59 0.36 -4.34
CA MET A 45 -17.27 1.30 -3.26
C MET A 45 -16.43 0.63 -2.17
N ASP A 46 -16.78 -0.57 -1.72
CA ASP A 46 -16.00 -1.31 -0.72
C ASP A 46 -14.65 -1.74 -1.29
N GLY A 47 -14.63 -2.35 -2.48
CA GLY A 47 -13.38 -2.85 -3.07
C GLY A 47 -12.38 -1.74 -3.42
N TRP A 48 -12.88 -0.57 -3.86
CA TRP A 48 -12.02 0.57 -4.16
C TRP A 48 -11.60 1.32 -2.89
N MET A 49 -12.50 1.50 -1.93
CA MET A 49 -12.23 2.24 -0.71
C MET A 49 -11.29 1.44 0.21
N ASP A 50 -11.54 0.15 0.41
CA ASP A 50 -10.65 -0.71 1.21
C ASP A 50 -9.31 -0.90 0.52
N GLY A 51 -9.29 -1.26 -0.77
CA GLY A 51 -8.05 -1.52 -1.49
C GLY A 51 -7.15 -0.28 -1.64
N TRP A 52 -7.74 0.90 -1.80
CA TRP A 52 -6.98 2.15 -1.87
C TRP A 52 -6.55 2.64 -0.49
N MET A 53 -7.42 2.55 0.51
CA MET A 53 -7.12 3.01 1.86
C MET A 53 -6.09 2.12 2.55
N ASP A 54 -6.24 0.79 2.48
CA ASP A 54 -5.26 -0.15 3.05
C ASP A 54 -3.93 -0.09 2.30
N GLY A 55 -3.97 -0.15 0.96
CA GLY A 55 -2.74 -0.15 0.15
C GLY A 55 -1.93 1.15 0.25
N TRP A 56 -2.60 2.30 0.37
CA TRP A 56 -1.93 3.59 0.53
C TRP A 56 -1.45 3.80 1.97
N MET A 57 -2.25 3.41 2.96
CA MET A 57 -1.91 3.60 4.37
C MET A 57 -0.79 2.66 4.79
N ASP A 58 -0.84 1.37 4.43
CA ASP A 58 0.23 0.41 4.72
C ASP A 58 1.51 0.76 3.94
N GLY A 59 1.40 1.01 2.63
CA GLY A 59 2.58 1.31 1.82
C GLY A 59 3.30 2.61 2.21
N TRP A 60 2.55 3.63 2.64
CA TRP A 60 3.15 4.88 3.11
C TRP A 60 3.70 4.76 4.52
N MET A 61 2.99 4.07 5.42
CA MET A 61 3.40 3.91 6.81
C MET A 61 4.62 2.99 6.91
N ASP A 62 4.61 1.83 6.24
CA ASP A 62 5.76 0.91 6.22
C ASP A 62 6.96 1.54 5.51
N GLY A 63 6.76 2.12 4.32
CA GLY A 63 7.87 2.71 3.55
C GLY A 63 8.52 3.93 4.23
N TRP A 64 7.74 4.75 4.94
CA TRP A 64 8.27 5.88 5.71
C TRP A 64 8.93 5.43 7.00
N MET A 65 8.33 4.46 7.70
CA MET A 65 8.85 3.97 8.97
C MET A 65 10.13 3.18 8.76
N ASP A 66 10.18 2.24 7.81
CA ASP A 66 11.37 1.46 7.47
C ASP A 66 12.49 2.36 6.92
N GLY A 67 12.18 3.24 5.97
CA GLY A 67 13.19 4.13 5.38
C GLY A 67 13.81 5.11 6.39
N TRP A 68 13.03 5.57 7.37
CA TRP A 68 13.52 6.44 8.43
C TRP A 68 14.30 5.66 9.50
N MET A 69 13.83 4.48 9.88
CA MET A 69 14.51 3.63 10.87
C MET A 69 15.84 3.11 10.33
N ASP A 70 15.87 2.60 9.10
CA ASP A 70 17.08 2.08 8.46
C ASP A 70 18.08 3.19 8.18
N GLY A 71 17.64 4.32 7.60
CA GLY A 71 18.51 5.45 7.34
C GLY A 71 19.12 6.08 8.60
N TRP A 72 18.35 6.10 9.70
CA TRP A 72 18.84 6.59 10.98
C TRP A 72 19.75 5.56 11.67
N MET A 73 19.39 4.28 11.70
CA MET A 73 20.25 3.24 12.28
C MET A 73 21.57 3.11 11.52
N ASP A 74 21.56 3.05 10.19
CA ASP A 74 22.79 2.93 9.39
C ASP A 74 23.66 4.18 9.46
N GLY A 75 23.05 5.37 9.39
CA GLY A 75 23.78 6.64 9.47
C GLY A 75 24.42 6.87 10.84
N TRP A 76 23.68 6.57 11.92
CA TRP A 76 24.14 6.80 13.28
C TRP A 76 25.06 5.68 13.77
N VAL A 77 24.69 4.41 13.58
CA VAL A 77 25.51 3.28 14.00
C VAL A 77 26.73 3.16 13.09
N GLY A 78 26.56 3.15 11.77
CA GLY A 78 27.68 3.03 10.82
C GLY A 78 28.64 4.23 10.85
N GLY A 79 28.09 5.44 10.92
CA GLY A 79 28.89 6.67 10.95
C GLY A 79 29.61 6.88 12.28
N TRP A 80 28.93 6.68 13.41
CA TRP A 80 29.50 6.90 14.74
C TRP A 80 30.41 5.74 15.17
N PHE A 81 30.00 4.48 15.04
CA PHE A 81 30.90 3.36 15.36
C PHE A 81 32.05 3.26 14.37
N GLY A 82 31.77 3.35 13.06
CA GLY A 82 32.82 3.25 12.03
C GLY A 82 33.81 4.40 12.07
N GLY A 83 33.33 5.63 12.24
CA GLY A 83 34.19 6.82 12.33
C GLY A 83 34.94 6.93 13.65
N CYS A 84 34.28 6.67 14.78
CA CYS A 84 34.87 6.90 16.10
C CYS A 84 35.82 5.76 16.51
N MET A 85 35.48 4.49 16.24
CA MET A 85 36.41 3.37 16.50
C MET A 85 37.46 3.22 15.40
N GLY A 86 37.09 3.35 14.12
CA GLY A 86 38.02 3.20 12.99
C GLY A 86 39.03 4.34 12.88
N GLY A 87 38.60 5.58 13.10
CA GLY A 87 39.47 6.76 13.12
C GLY A 87 40.44 6.78 14.30
N SER A 88 40.00 6.30 15.47
CA SER A 88 40.86 6.17 16.65
C SER A 88 41.88 5.05 16.45
N LEU A 89 41.49 3.84 16.04
CA LEU A 89 42.48 2.76 15.85
C LEU A 89 43.45 3.04 14.69
N GLY A 90 42.97 3.60 13.57
CA GLY A 90 43.81 3.99 12.44
C GLY A 90 44.77 5.14 12.76
N GLY A 91 44.30 6.17 13.46
CA GLY A 91 45.11 7.32 13.84
C GLY A 91 46.19 6.99 14.87
N TRP A 92 45.88 6.14 15.85
CA TRP A 92 46.85 5.68 16.84
C TRP A 92 47.92 4.78 16.22
N VAL A 93 47.57 3.88 15.31
CA VAL A 93 48.55 3.03 14.61
C VAL A 93 49.46 3.87 13.71
N PHE A 94 48.90 4.84 12.97
CA PHE A 94 49.68 5.74 12.11
C PHE A 94 50.65 6.61 12.92
N MET A 95 50.20 7.16 14.05
CA MET A 95 51.02 7.97 14.95
C MET A 95 52.10 7.14 15.68
N SER A 96 51.80 5.90 16.07
CA SER A 96 52.74 4.99 16.73
C SER A 96 53.83 4.51 15.78
N VAL A 97 53.49 4.14 14.54
CA VAL A 97 54.47 3.72 13.52
C VAL A 97 55.37 4.90 13.10
N GLY A 98 54.80 6.11 12.96
CA GLY A 98 55.57 7.32 12.65
C GLY A 98 56.56 7.73 13.75
N LEU A 99 56.17 7.63 15.02
CA LEU A 99 57.05 7.92 16.16
C LEU A 99 58.17 6.87 16.30
N ASN A 100 57.88 5.59 16.07
CA ASN A 100 58.90 4.54 16.07
C ASN A 100 59.94 4.74 14.93
N GLY A 101 59.51 5.20 13.76
CA GLY A 101 60.42 5.56 12.66
C GLY A 101 61.28 6.80 12.97
N TRP A 102 60.70 7.82 13.61
CA TRP A 102 61.41 9.05 13.99
C TRP A 102 62.40 8.82 15.15
N SER A 103 62.06 7.96 16.11
CA SER A 103 62.95 7.55 17.19
C SER A 103 64.17 6.79 16.69
N ASN A 104 63.98 5.85 15.75
CA ASN A 104 65.09 5.06 15.19
C ASN A 104 66.01 5.91 14.31
N GLY A 105 65.49 6.77 13.45
CA GLY A 105 66.32 7.63 12.59
C GLY A 105 67.16 8.68 13.34
N ARG A 106 66.81 9.00 14.60
CA ARG A 106 67.56 9.96 15.42
C ARG A 106 68.65 9.31 16.28
N MET A 107 68.53 8.03 16.63
CA MET A 107 69.60 7.31 17.35
C MET A 107 70.74 6.90 16.42
N ASP A 108 70.45 6.54 15.17
CA ASP A 108 71.46 6.13 14.19
C ASP A 108 72.38 7.30 13.76
N GLY A 109 71.89 8.54 13.83
CA GLY A 109 72.67 9.75 13.50
C GLY A 109 73.66 10.21 14.57
N TRP A 110 73.68 9.58 15.76
CA TRP A 110 74.59 9.95 16.86
C TRP A 110 75.75 8.96 17.07
N MET A 111 75.71 7.78 16.44
CA MET A 111 76.80 6.78 16.56
C MET A 111 77.81 6.82 15.41
N ASP A 112 77.54 7.56 14.32
CA ASP A 112 78.41 7.68 13.14
C ASP A 112 79.13 9.06 13.04
N GLY A 113 79.38 9.71 14.18
CA GLY A 113 80.18 10.95 14.28
C GLY A 113 81.57 10.72 14.84
#